data_AF-A0A2V5S1D1-F1
#
_entry.id   AF-A0A2V5S1D1-F1
#
_cell.length_a   1.000
_cell.length_b   1.000
_cell.length_c   1.000
_cell.angle_alpha   90.00
_cell.angle_beta   90.00
_cell.angle_gamma   90.00
#
_symmetry.space_group_name_H-M   'P 1'
#
loop_
_entity.id
_entity.type
_entity.pdbx_description
1 polymer ?
#
loop_
_entity_poly.entity_id
_entity_poly.type
_entity_poly.pdbx_seq_one_letter_code
_entity_poly.pdbx_strand_id
1 'polypeptide(L)' 'APTVKTVCVDIDPSAVERAVEHQPLQSIGLVTDVEPFLRELTDYLSDSRVRD' A
#
# COMPACT_ATOMS: atom_id res chain seq x y z
N ALA A 1 -19.33 -6.90 7.83
CA ALA A 1 -17.98 -6.38 8.09
C ALA A 1 -17.47 -5.72 6.80
N PRO A 2 -16.62 -4.68 6.86
CA PRO A 2 -15.97 -4.13 5.67
C PRO A 2 -15.17 -5.24 4.98
N THR A 3 -15.35 -5.40 3.66
CA THR A 3 -14.70 -6.46 2.86
C THR A 3 -13.57 -5.94 1.97
N VAL A 4 -13.35 -4.63 1.97
CA VAL A 4 -12.33 -3.97 1.16
C VAL A 4 -11.00 -4.01 1.91
N LYS A 5 -9.98 -4.54 1.25
CA LYS A 5 -8.59 -4.44 1.70
C LYS A 5 -8.04 -3.07 1.33
N THR A 6 -7.42 -2.40 2.27
CA THR A 6 -6.89 -1.04 2.12
C THR A 6 -5.37 -1.07 2.23
N VAL A 7 -4.67 -0.37 1.33
CA VAL A 7 -3.24 -0.10 1.45
C VAL A 7 -3.06 1.40 1.35
N CYS A 8 -2.50 2.02 2.39
CA CYS A 8 -2.16 3.44 2.40
C CYS A 8 -0.65 3.59 2.25
N VAL A 9 -0.23 4.43 1.30
CA VAL A 9 1.17 4.77 1.04
C VAL A 9 1.28 6.28 1.06
N ASP A 10 1.96 6.83 2.06
CA ASP A 10 2.16 8.27 2.22
C ASP A 10 3.50 8.51 2.92
N ILE A 11 4.09 9.68 2.72
CA ILE A 11 5.32 10.08 3.40
C ILE A 11 5.04 10.65 4.80
N ASP A 12 3.82 11.14 5.04
CA ASP A 12 3.39 11.61 6.36
C ASP A 12 2.89 10.44 7.22
N PRO A 13 3.59 10.09 8.32
CA PRO A 13 3.16 9.01 9.21
C PRO A 13 1.78 9.27 9.83
N SER A 14 1.40 10.54 10.02
CA SER A 14 0.10 10.92 10.58
C SER A 14 -1.04 10.60 9.62
N ALA A 15 -0.81 10.78 8.32
CA ALA A 15 -1.78 10.42 7.28
C ALA A 15 -1.96 8.89 7.21
N VAL A 16 -0.86 8.14 7.29
CA VAL A 16 -0.88 6.67 7.31
C VAL A 16 -1.64 6.16 8.54
N GLU A 17 -1.34 6.67 9.73
CA GLU A 17 -2.00 6.26 10.98
C GLU A 17 -3.52 6.45 10.88
N ARG A 18 -3.96 7.64 10.46
CA ARG A 18 -5.39 7.95 10.29
C ARG A 18 -6.10 7.02 9.29
N ALA A 19 -5.40 6.59 8.24
CA ALA A 19 -5.97 5.74 7.21
C ALA A 19 -6.17 4.28 7.66
N VAL A 20 -5.32 3.78 8.58
CA VAL A 20 -5.32 2.37 8.99
C VAL A 20 -5.97 2.12 10.36
N GLU A 21 -6.15 3.17 11.18
CA GLU A 21 -6.65 3.08 12.56
C GLU A 21 -7.96 2.28 12.68
N HIS A 22 -8.87 2.41 11.72
CA HIS A 22 -10.22 1.84 11.81
C HIS A 22 -10.36 0.44 11.20
N GLN A 23 -9.29 -0.14 10.64
CA GLN A 23 -9.34 -1.40 9.89
C GLN A 23 -8.14 -2.35 10.16
N PRO A 24 -7.78 -2.64 11.43
CA PRO A 24 -6.51 -3.30 11.78
C PRO A 24 -6.26 -4.69 11.14
N LEU A 25 -7.32 -5.38 10.68
CA LEU A 25 -7.19 -6.68 9.98
C LEU A 25 -7.38 -6.59 8.46
N GLN A 26 -7.69 -5.41 7.92
CA GLN A 26 -7.98 -5.18 6.50
C GLN A 26 -7.17 -4.01 5.92
N SER A 27 -6.35 -3.33 6.71
CA SER A 27 -5.51 -2.22 6.25
C SER A 27 -4.03 -2.44 6.50
N ILE A 28 -3.21 -2.03 5.53
CA ILE A 28 -1.76 -1.94 5.64
C ILE A 28 -1.35 -0.48 5.42
N GLY A 29 -0.45 0.03 6.26
CA GLY A 29 0.11 1.37 6.14
C GLY A 29 1.60 1.31 5.83
N LEU A 30 2.05 2.08 4.85
CA LEU A 30 3.45 2.19 4.44
C LEU A 30 3.86 3.66 4.48
N VAL A 31 4.86 3.98 5.30
CA VAL A 31 5.45 5.32 5.36
C VAL A 31 6.64 5.37 4.41
N THR A 32 6.42 5.86 3.19
CA THR A 32 7.44 5.94 2.13
C THR A 32 7.02 6.96 1.07
N ASP A 33 7.99 7.44 0.28
CA ASP A 33 7.68 8.23 -0.91
C ASP A 33 6.89 7.38 -1.92
N VAL A 34 5.84 7.99 -2.47
CA VAL A 34 4.89 7.36 -3.38
C VAL A 34 5.53 7.04 -4.73
N GLU A 35 6.41 7.90 -5.24
CA GLU A 35 7.00 7.73 -6.57
C GLU A 35 7.87 6.47 -6.66
N PRO A 36 8.90 6.28 -5.81
CA PRO A 36 9.73 5.09 -5.89
C PRO A 36 8.95 3.81 -5.55
N PHE A 37 7.97 3.87 -4.64
CA PHE A 37 7.09 2.73 -4.34
C PHE A 37 6.30 2.28 -5.57
N LEU A 38 5.64 3.21 -6.28
CA LEU A 38 4.84 2.86 -7.45
C LEU A 38 5.70 2.36 -8.62
N ARG A 39 6.93 2.89 -8.77
CA ARG A 39 7.90 2.41 -9.76
C ARG A 39 8.26 0.96 -9.49
N GLU A 40 8.73 0.64 -8.28
CA GLU A 40 9.12 -0.72 -7.90
C GLU A 40 7.94 -1.70 -7.97
N LEU A 41 6.76 -1.28 -7.53
CA LEU A 41 5.54 -2.08 -7.64
C LEU A 41 5.20 -2.39 -9.10
N THR A 42 5.34 -1.41 -10.00
CA THR A 42 5.09 -1.59 -11.42
C THR A 42 6.09 -2.57 -12.05
N ASP A 43 7.37 -2.43 -11.71
CA ASP A 43 8.43 -3.34 -12.17
C ASP A 43 8.16 -4.77 -11.69
N TYR A 44 7.85 -4.94 -10.40
CA TYR A 44 7.52 -6.24 -9.80
C TYR A 44 6.30 -6.91 -10.45
N LEU A 45 5.21 -6.15 -10.68
CA LEU A 45 4.00 -6.66 -11.32
C LEU A 45 4.21 -7.01 -12.79
N SER A 46 5.12 -6.31 -13.47
CA SER A 46 5.48 -6.59 -14.86
C SER A 46 6.32 -7.86 -14.99
N ASP A 47 7.28 -8.06 -14.09
CA ASP A 47 8.09 -9.29 -14.02
C ASP A 47 7.27 -10.51 -13.58
N SER A 48 6.27 -10.30 -12.72
CA SER A 48 5.38 -11.38 -12.26
C SER A 48 4.55 -11.96 -13.41
N ARG A 49 4.17 -11.14 -14.41
CA ARG A 49 3.41 -11.60 -15.59
C ARG A 49 4.22 -12.46 -16.57
N VAL A 50 5.54 -12.47 -16.47
CA VAL A 50 6.42 -13.32 -17.30
C VAL A 50 6.55 -14.74 -16.72
N ARG A 51 6.13 -14.93 -15.46
CA ARG A 51 6.29 -16.20 -14.72
C ARG A 51 5.04 -17.08 -14.70
N ASP A 52 3.93 -16.62 -15.27
CA ASP A 52 2.70 -17.39 -15.49
C ASP A 52 2.59 -17.92 -16.93
#